data_AF-A0A7S0ZUN6-F1
#
_entry.id   AF-A0A7S0ZUN6-F1
#
_cell.length_a   1.000
_cell.length_b   1.000
_cell.length_c   1.000
_cell.angle_alpha   90.00
_cell.angle_beta   90.00
_cell.angle_gamma   90.00
#
_symmetry.space_group_name_H-M   'P 1'
#
loop_
_entity.id
_entity.type
_entity.pdbx_description
1 polymer ?
#
loop_
_entity_poly.entity_id
_entity_poly.type
_entity_poly.pdbx_seq_one_letter_code
_entity_poly.pdbx_strand_id
1 'polypeptide(L)'
;QAFWCECSSVDAQHVFLIHVRAMFSSPKVIQGTALRRSGTGMFRARKKLVENEEAGEHVFVNGAQKLVARTPTIPVVRIATGKWWIHGMYEEQVIKDGLRRLDTAWEERGLFSKREACVSSDRLPRLVCEGLLADLVAGERSLSDVHKTDVAMAQGDLTHLTMRQLLRLRVNSLDYAPQGDDNAAMHAFLAKTDKLLFEHLGQQAVGNLLPHLSPKSLFRLGVDLALVTAVAASLVAPSWWVCWVGHGAEARRFFLHPATFSSTFCFPSSQESTCGVFEIADNSKVCHHSRGKHRIIDWKVSAHVDQRTLCRHRVVPERGGNAAAQAAGGVAVGPREEFILHQAIAGMKKIGSRLW
;
A
#
# COMPACT_ATOMS: atom_id res chain seq x y z
N GLN A 1 6.60 -21.47 -38.44
CA GLN A 1 7.39 -20.32 -38.93
C GLN A 1 7.96 -19.62 -37.71
N ALA A 2 9.22 -19.89 -37.38
CA ALA A 2 9.91 -19.34 -36.23
C ALA A 2 10.88 -18.26 -36.74
N PHE A 3 10.75 -17.04 -36.23
CA PHE A 3 11.72 -15.98 -36.45
C PHE A 3 12.70 -15.98 -35.27
N TRP A 4 13.89 -16.50 -35.52
CA TRP A 4 15.08 -16.24 -34.70
C TRP A 4 15.73 -14.97 -35.25
N CYS A 5 15.90 -13.95 -34.41
CA CYS A 5 16.62 -12.74 -34.76
C CYS A 5 17.96 -12.78 -34.00
N GLU A 6 19.02 -13.16 -34.71
CA GLU A 6 20.40 -12.93 -34.30
C GLU A 6 20.73 -11.45 -34.47
N CYS A 7 21.12 -10.78 -33.38
CA CYS A 7 21.82 -9.49 -33.46
C CYS A 7 23.27 -9.70 -33.04
N SER A 8 24.13 -9.61 -34.04
CA SER A 8 25.57 -9.68 -33.99
C SER A 8 26.19 -8.38 -33.45
N SER A 9 27.26 -8.62 -32.70
CA SER A 9 28.32 -7.73 -32.23
C SER A 9 28.86 -6.74 -33.28
N VAL A 10 29.07 -5.48 -32.89
CA VAL A 10 30.13 -4.62 -33.43
C VAL A 10 30.73 -3.77 -32.30
N ASP A 11 32.04 -3.93 -32.11
CA ASP A 11 32.96 -3.14 -31.29
C ASP A 11 33.05 -1.67 -31.74
N ALA A 12 33.21 -0.75 -30.77
CA ALA A 12 34.04 0.44 -30.96
C ALA A 12 34.44 1.06 -29.62
N GLN A 13 35.69 0.82 -29.25
CA GLN A 13 36.45 1.52 -28.21
C GLN A 13 36.57 3.01 -28.58
N HIS A 14 36.31 3.92 -27.64
CA HIS A 14 36.92 5.26 -27.54
C HIS A 14 36.65 5.81 -26.13
N VAL A 15 37.58 5.59 -25.21
CA VAL A 15 37.56 6.24 -23.88
C VAL A 15 38.57 7.38 -23.89
N PHE A 16 38.05 8.61 -23.91
CA PHE A 16 38.81 9.82 -23.64
C PHE A 16 39.15 9.87 -22.14
N LEU A 17 40.45 9.78 -21.82
CA LEU A 17 40.99 10.13 -20.51
C LEU A 17 40.93 11.66 -20.34
N ILE A 18 40.03 12.17 -19.50
CA ILE A 18 40.10 13.55 -19.00
C ILE A 18 40.83 13.50 -17.65
N HIS A 19 42.06 14.01 -17.63
CA HIS A 19 42.83 14.29 -16.42
C HIS A 19 42.26 15.54 -15.73
N VAL A 20 41.49 15.36 -14.66
CA VAL A 20 41.11 16.46 -13.75
C VAL A 20 42.11 16.50 -12.60
N ARG A 21 43.00 17.48 -12.65
CA ARG A 21 43.99 17.81 -11.63
C ARG A 21 43.29 18.57 -10.49
N ALA A 22 42.93 17.87 -9.43
CA ALA A 22 42.41 18.50 -8.20
C ALA A 22 43.55 19.16 -7.43
N MET A 23 43.51 20.50 -7.31
CA MET A 23 44.36 21.26 -6.40
C MET A 23 43.84 21.07 -4.97
N PHE A 24 44.67 20.49 -4.11
CA PHE A 24 44.47 20.47 -2.66
C PHE A 24 44.68 21.88 -2.10
N SER A 25 43.62 22.48 -1.56
CA SER A 25 43.70 23.66 -0.71
C SER A 25 43.68 23.23 0.75
N SER A 26 44.68 23.67 1.52
CA SER A 26 44.90 23.31 2.92
C SER A 26 43.74 23.77 3.83
N PRO A 27 43.36 22.99 4.87
CA PRO A 27 42.31 23.39 5.79
C PRO A 27 42.81 24.47 6.75
N LYS A 28 42.10 25.61 6.79
CA LYS A 28 42.21 26.60 7.86
C LYS A 28 41.59 26.05 9.14
N VAL A 29 42.39 26.00 10.20
CA VAL A 29 41.97 25.70 11.57
C VAL A 29 41.09 26.85 12.07
N ILE A 30 39.79 26.60 12.23
CA ILE A 30 38.85 27.50 12.90
C ILE A 30 38.68 26.99 14.33
N GLN A 31 39.19 27.74 15.30
CA GLN A 31 38.91 27.53 16.72
C GLN A 31 37.45 27.89 16.99
N GLY A 32 36.60 26.87 17.13
CA GLY A 32 35.20 27.01 17.49
C GLY A 32 35.02 27.08 19.01
N THR A 33 34.50 28.20 19.49
CA THR A 33 34.04 28.40 20.87
C THR A 33 32.88 27.46 21.20
N ALA A 34 33.00 26.75 22.31
CA ALA A 34 32.01 25.78 22.79
C ALA A 34 30.74 26.50 23.32
N LEU A 35 29.81 26.82 22.43
CA LEU A 35 28.45 27.21 22.79
C LEU A 35 27.64 25.96 23.15
N ARG A 36 27.46 25.73 24.46
CA ARG A 36 26.50 24.76 25.01
C ARG A 36 25.07 25.15 24.61
N ARG A 37 24.62 24.70 23.44
CA ARG A 37 23.22 24.79 23.01
C ARG A 37 22.40 23.75 23.79
N SER A 38 21.65 24.23 24.78
CA SER A 38 20.65 23.44 25.50
C SER A 38 19.55 23.00 24.52
N GLY A 39 19.50 21.70 24.21
CA GLY A 39 18.58 21.09 23.24
C GLY A 39 17.10 21.09 23.63
N THR A 40 16.74 21.64 24.80
CA THR A 40 15.36 21.66 25.31
C THR A 40 14.51 22.79 24.71
N GLY A 41 15.14 23.84 24.15
CA GLY A 41 14.43 24.99 23.58
C GLY A 41 13.59 24.63 22.33
N MET A 42 14.13 23.81 21.42
CA MET A 42 13.43 23.45 20.18
C MET A 42 12.19 22.56 20.42
N PHE A 43 12.21 21.71 21.46
CA PHE A 43 11.04 20.88 21.79
C PHE A 43 9.87 21.69 22.32
N ARG A 44 10.12 22.73 23.13
CA ARG A 44 9.04 23.62 23.61
C ARG A 44 8.44 24.46 22.49
N ALA A 45 9.27 24.94 21.55
CA ALA A 45 8.77 25.70 20.39
C ALA A 45 7.89 24.85 19.47
N ARG A 46 8.26 23.58 19.25
CA ARG A 46 7.49 22.64 18.42
C ARG A 46 6.17 22.23 19.07
N LYS A 47 6.15 22.02 20.40
CA LYS A 47 4.93 21.69 21.14
C LYS A 47 3.91 22.84 21.12
N LYS A 48 4.38 24.09 21.25
CA LYS A 48 3.52 25.28 21.27
C LYS A 48 2.85 25.60 19.91
N LEU A 49 3.46 25.18 18.80
CA LEU A 49 2.87 25.30 17.47
C LEU A 49 1.69 24.35 17.28
N VAL A 50 1.81 23.11 17.77
CA VAL A 50 0.74 22.10 17.68
C VAL A 50 -0.47 22.49 18.54
N GLU A 51 -0.23 22.94 19.78
CA GLU A 51 -1.32 23.37 20.68
C GLU A 51 -2.09 24.60 20.15
N ASN A 52 -1.45 25.46 19.35
CA ASN A 52 -2.10 26.61 18.72
C ASN A 52 -2.92 26.23 17.47
N GLU A 53 -2.53 25.18 16.74
CA GLU A 53 -3.31 24.67 15.62
C GLU A 53 -4.57 23.93 16.10
N GLU A 54 -4.49 23.22 17.24
CA GLU A 54 -5.63 22.51 17.83
C GLU A 54 -6.69 23.45 18.45
N ALA A 55 -6.32 24.68 18.82
CA ALA A 55 -7.25 25.65 19.43
C ALA A 55 -8.08 26.45 18.40
N GLY A 56 -7.84 26.27 17.09
CA GLY A 56 -8.32 27.17 16.03
C GLY A 56 -9.61 26.80 15.29
N GLU A 57 -10.17 25.59 15.45
CA GLU A 57 -11.24 25.12 14.54
C GLU A 57 -12.52 24.71 15.27
N HIS A 58 -13.42 25.68 15.45
CA HIS A 58 -14.87 25.41 15.51
C HIS A 58 -15.65 26.62 14.98
N VAL A 59 -15.67 26.76 13.65
CA VAL A 59 -16.63 27.64 12.96
C VAL A 59 -17.73 26.77 12.36
N PHE A 60 -18.91 26.81 12.97
CA PHE A 60 -20.12 26.17 12.44
C PHE A 60 -20.61 26.94 11.22
N VAL A 61 -20.40 26.39 10.02
CA VAL A 61 -21.00 26.89 8.78
C VAL A 61 -22.19 25.99 8.42
N ASN A 62 -23.39 26.50 8.64
CA ASN A 62 -24.64 25.88 8.19
C ASN A 62 -24.87 26.21 6.71
N GLY A 63 -24.56 25.27 5.82
CA GLY A 63 -24.94 25.32 4.41
C GLY A 63 -24.73 23.96 3.78
N ALA A 64 -25.81 23.33 3.30
CA ALA A 64 -25.83 22.01 2.67
C ALA A 64 -25.20 22.04 1.25
N GLN A 65 -23.98 22.56 1.13
CA GLN A 65 -23.10 22.17 0.05
C GLN A 65 -22.58 20.78 0.42
N LYS A 66 -22.74 19.82 -0.49
CA LYS A 66 -22.05 18.53 -0.44
C LYS A 66 -20.56 18.85 -0.54
N LEU A 67 -19.94 19.18 0.60
CA LEU A 67 -18.52 19.41 0.76
C LEU A 67 -17.88 18.14 0.20
N VAL A 68 -17.32 18.24 -1.00
CA VAL A 68 -16.44 17.21 -1.53
C VAL A 68 -15.27 17.22 -0.57
N ALA A 69 -15.34 16.35 0.44
CA ALA A 69 -14.34 16.23 1.48
C ALA A 69 -13.00 16.06 0.76
N ARG A 70 -12.14 17.09 0.85
CA ARG A 70 -10.82 17.03 0.25
C ARG A 70 -10.12 15.86 0.90
N THR A 71 -9.81 14.83 0.11
CA THR A 71 -9.07 13.68 0.60
C THR A 71 -7.79 14.20 1.26
N PRO A 72 -7.50 13.81 2.52
CA PRO A 72 -6.33 14.31 3.22
C PRO A 72 -5.10 14.07 2.35
N THR A 73 -4.36 15.14 2.11
CA THR A 73 -3.15 15.06 1.27
C THR A 73 -2.02 14.53 2.13
N ILE A 74 -1.32 13.51 1.64
CA ILE A 74 -0.16 12.96 2.33
C ILE A 74 0.90 14.07 2.46
N PRO A 75 1.43 14.34 3.66
CA PRO A 75 2.46 15.36 3.85
C PRO A 75 3.73 14.93 3.12
N VAL A 76 4.13 15.75 2.14
CA VAL A 76 5.36 15.55 1.36
C VAL A 76 6.28 16.74 1.56
N VAL A 77 7.51 16.47 2.01
CA VAL A 77 8.56 17.49 2.16
C VAL A 77 9.57 17.33 1.03
N ARG A 78 9.78 18.37 0.23
CA ARG A 78 10.85 18.35 -0.79
C ARG A 78 12.20 18.52 -0.11
N ILE A 79 13.11 17.54 -0.29
CA ILE A 79 14.48 17.61 0.26
C ILE A 79 15.41 18.30 -0.73
N ALA A 80 15.31 17.94 -2.01
CA ALA A 80 16.16 18.46 -3.08
C ALA A 80 15.40 18.42 -4.41
N THR A 81 16.02 18.87 -5.50
CA THR A 81 15.47 18.68 -6.85
C THR A 81 15.40 17.19 -7.17
N GLY A 82 14.20 16.72 -7.53
CA GLY A 82 13.94 15.31 -7.79
C GLY A 82 13.96 14.42 -6.54
N LYS A 83 13.90 14.98 -5.31
CA LYS A 83 13.89 14.19 -4.07
C LYS A 83 12.88 14.70 -3.05
N TRP A 84 12.08 13.80 -2.51
CA TRP A 84 11.03 14.06 -1.54
C TRP A 84 11.13 13.13 -0.34
N TRP A 85 10.55 13.56 0.77
CA TRP A 85 10.46 12.84 2.02
C TRP A 85 9.01 12.77 2.46
N ILE A 86 8.57 11.57 2.79
CA ILE A 86 7.22 11.28 3.26
C ILE A 86 7.39 10.59 4.60
N HIS A 87 6.97 11.24 5.67
CA HIS A 87 7.26 10.76 7.00
C HIS A 87 6.16 11.08 8.00
N GLY A 88 6.13 10.32 9.10
CA GLY A 88 5.30 10.61 10.26
C GLY A 88 3.84 10.17 10.15
N MET A 89 3.48 9.42 9.10
CA MET A 89 2.16 8.80 8.95
C MET A 89 2.19 7.34 9.35
N TYR A 90 1.08 6.85 9.88
CA TYR A 90 0.89 5.40 10.05
C TYR A 90 0.63 4.74 8.70
N GLU A 91 1.22 3.56 8.49
CA GLU A 91 1.03 2.76 7.27
C GLU A 91 -0.46 2.51 6.99
N GLU A 92 -1.26 2.25 8.03
CA GLU A 92 -2.70 2.03 7.86
C GLU A 92 -3.43 3.27 7.32
N GLN A 93 -3.00 4.49 7.69
CA GLN A 93 -3.59 5.72 7.17
C GLN A 93 -3.28 5.89 5.68
N VAL A 94 -2.03 5.65 5.30
CA VAL A 94 -1.60 5.72 3.90
C VAL A 94 -2.32 4.67 3.05
N ILE A 95 -2.53 3.46 3.58
CA ILE A 95 -3.33 2.42 2.89
C ILE A 95 -4.78 2.90 2.69
N LYS A 96 -5.43 3.46 3.72
CA LYS A 96 -6.79 4.00 3.62
C LYS A 96 -6.90 5.03 2.50
N ASP A 97 -5.95 5.96 2.43
CA ASP A 97 -5.94 7.00 1.40
C ASP A 97 -5.70 6.42 0.00
N GLY A 98 -4.84 5.41 -0.11
CA GLY A 98 -4.62 4.66 -1.34
C GLY A 98 -5.88 3.96 -1.85
N LEU A 99 -6.61 3.27 -0.95
CA LEU A 99 -7.85 2.58 -1.28
C LEU A 99 -8.96 3.56 -1.69
N ARG A 100 -9.15 4.67 -0.96
CA ARG A 100 -10.11 5.72 -1.35
C ARG A 100 -9.80 6.29 -2.73
N ARG A 101 -8.51 6.45 -3.05
CA ARG A 101 -8.08 6.96 -4.35
C ARG A 101 -8.32 5.97 -5.47
N LEU A 102 -7.97 4.70 -5.28
CA LEU A 102 -8.28 3.64 -6.24
C LEU A 102 -9.79 3.58 -6.49
N ASP A 103 -10.59 3.68 -5.43
CA ASP A 103 -12.04 3.64 -5.51
C ASP A 103 -12.66 4.83 -6.25
N THR A 104 -12.03 6.00 -6.16
CA THR A 104 -12.43 7.20 -6.90
C THR A 104 -11.96 7.14 -8.36
N ALA A 105 -10.76 6.63 -8.61
CA ALA A 105 -10.15 6.56 -9.94
C ALA A 105 -10.80 5.49 -10.83
N TRP A 106 -11.27 4.39 -10.24
CA TRP A 106 -11.98 3.35 -10.97
C TRP A 106 -13.45 3.73 -11.09
N GLU A 107 -13.88 3.99 -12.32
CA GLU A 107 -15.27 4.33 -12.66
C GLU A 107 -16.28 3.40 -11.97
N GLU A 108 -17.51 3.88 -11.83
CA GLU A 108 -18.62 3.07 -11.32
C GLU A 108 -18.97 1.89 -12.24
N ARG A 109 -18.46 1.88 -13.48
CA ARG A 109 -18.59 0.76 -14.41
C ARG A 109 -17.98 -0.49 -13.76
N GLY A 110 -18.80 -1.50 -13.51
CA GLY A 110 -18.37 -2.75 -12.88
C GLY A 110 -18.81 -2.96 -11.43
N LEU A 111 -19.38 -1.95 -10.75
CA LEU A 111 -19.93 -2.14 -9.39
C LEU A 111 -21.13 -3.09 -9.41
N PHE A 112 -22.05 -2.84 -10.35
CA PHE A 112 -23.25 -3.63 -10.60
C PHE A 112 -23.35 -4.06 -12.05
N SER A 113 -22.25 -4.03 -12.81
CA SER A 113 -22.20 -4.77 -14.08
C SER A 113 -22.40 -6.22 -13.72
N LYS A 114 -23.69 -6.59 -13.78
CA LYS A 114 -24.24 -7.84 -13.36
C LYS A 114 -23.43 -8.96 -14.00
N ARG A 115 -23.65 -10.15 -13.50
CA ARG A 115 -23.47 -11.46 -14.17
C ARG A 115 -23.93 -11.53 -15.66
N GLU A 116 -24.36 -10.42 -16.26
CA GLU A 116 -24.77 -10.22 -17.66
C GLU A 116 -23.72 -10.66 -18.69
N ALA A 117 -22.42 -10.73 -18.35
CA ALA A 117 -21.43 -11.31 -19.27
C ALA A 117 -21.40 -12.85 -19.27
N CYS A 118 -21.97 -13.50 -18.25
CA CYS A 118 -22.20 -14.95 -18.25
C CYS A 118 -23.59 -15.23 -18.81
N VAL A 119 -23.79 -14.90 -20.09
CA VAL A 119 -24.94 -15.32 -20.87
C VAL A 119 -24.96 -16.86 -20.87
N SER A 120 -25.89 -17.44 -20.12
CA SER A 120 -26.31 -18.84 -20.24
C SER A 120 -25.33 -19.94 -19.81
N SER A 121 -24.86 -19.93 -18.55
CA SER A 121 -24.54 -21.20 -17.89
C SER A 121 -25.35 -21.37 -16.61
N ASP A 122 -26.15 -22.42 -16.58
CA ASP A 122 -27.16 -22.80 -15.56
C ASP A 122 -26.54 -23.20 -14.20
N ARG A 123 -25.31 -22.71 -13.89
CA ARG A 123 -24.49 -23.14 -12.75
C ARG A 123 -23.74 -22.01 -12.06
N LEU A 124 -24.25 -20.78 -12.11
CA LEU A 124 -23.67 -19.75 -11.25
C LEU A 124 -23.99 -20.05 -9.79
N PRO A 125 -23.00 -19.98 -8.88
CA PRO A 125 -23.22 -20.21 -7.46
C PRO A 125 -24.23 -19.18 -6.94
N ARG A 126 -25.34 -19.67 -6.38
CA ARG A 126 -26.32 -18.81 -5.72
C ARG A 126 -25.68 -18.28 -4.42
N LEU A 127 -25.51 -16.97 -4.34
CA LEU A 127 -25.01 -16.33 -3.12
C LEU A 127 -26.09 -16.43 -2.05
N VAL A 128 -25.71 -16.83 -0.85
CA VAL A 128 -26.65 -16.97 0.28
C VAL A 128 -27.09 -15.59 0.75
N CYS A 129 -26.16 -14.63 0.77
CA CYS A 129 -26.33 -13.29 1.32
C CYS A 129 -26.22 -12.20 0.23
N GLU A 130 -26.75 -12.44 -0.97
CA GLU A 130 -26.64 -11.51 -2.12
C GLU A 130 -27.15 -10.10 -1.78
N GLY A 131 -28.35 -9.99 -1.20
CA GLY A 131 -28.95 -8.71 -0.84
C GLY A 131 -28.12 -7.94 0.20
N LEU A 132 -27.64 -8.63 1.24
CA LEU A 132 -26.80 -8.01 2.26
C LEU A 132 -25.49 -7.46 1.67
N LEU A 133 -24.81 -8.24 0.82
CA LEU A 133 -23.57 -7.80 0.18
C LEU A 133 -23.81 -6.64 -0.79
N ALA A 134 -24.93 -6.64 -1.51
CA ALA A 134 -25.34 -5.53 -2.36
C ALA A 134 -25.53 -4.24 -1.54
N ASP A 135 -26.28 -4.29 -0.44
CA ASP A 135 -26.50 -3.15 0.46
C ASP A 135 -25.17 -2.60 1.02
N LEU A 136 -24.27 -3.50 1.45
CA LEU A 136 -22.95 -3.13 2.00
C LEU A 136 -22.04 -2.48 0.94
N VAL A 137 -22.05 -3.00 -0.29
CA VAL A 137 -21.28 -2.44 -1.42
C VAL A 137 -21.87 -1.10 -1.85
N ALA A 138 -23.19 -0.97 -1.91
CA ALA A 138 -23.87 0.29 -2.21
C ALA A 138 -23.63 1.35 -1.12
N GLY A 139 -23.26 0.92 0.11
CA GLY A 139 -23.14 1.79 1.27
C GLY A 139 -24.49 2.18 1.87
N GLU A 140 -25.56 1.46 1.48
CA GLU A 140 -26.92 1.62 2.03
C GLU A 140 -27.03 1.05 3.44
N ARG A 141 -26.17 0.09 3.77
CA ARG A 141 -26.03 -0.49 5.11
C ARG A 141 -24.58 -0.38 5.57
N SER A 142 -24.36 0.06 6.81
CA SER A 142 -23.05 0.02 7.45
C SER A 142 -22.77 -1.38 8.02
N LEU A 143 -21.52 -1.84 7.96
CA LEU A 143 -21.12 -3.11 8.56
C LEU A 143 -21.33 -3.13 10.09
N SER A 144 -21.34 -1.96 10.75
CA SER A 144 -21.64 -1.82 12.18
C SER A 144 -23.07 -2.24 12.54
N ASP A 145 -23.99 -2.18 11.58
CA ASP A 145 -25.43 -2.35 11.82
C ASP A 145 -25.90 -3.77 11.46
N VAL A 146 -25.00 -4.58 10.89
CA VAL A 146 -25.31 -5.95 10.47
C VAL A 146 -25.20 -6.90 11.65
N HIS A 147 -26.16 -7.81 11.78
CA HIS A 147 -26.09 -8.85 12.79
C HIS A 147 -24.90 -9.81 12.55
N LYS A 148 -24.22 -10.21 13.61
CA LYS A 148 -22.98 -11.03 13.54
C LYS A 148 -23.20 -12.36 12.82
N THR A 149 -24.37 -12.97 12.97
CA THR A 149 -24.74 -14.22 12.27
C THR A 149 -24.79 -14.01 10.76
N ASP A 150 -25.35 -12.90 10.30
CA ASP A 150 -25.46 -12.61 8.86
C ASP A 150 -24.08 -12.31 8.26
N VAL A 151 -23.22 -11.61 9.00
CA VAL A 151 -21.83 -11.40 8.61
C VAL A 151 -21.09 -12.72 8.49
N ALA A 152 -21.27 -13.65 9.44
CA ALA A 152 -20.65 -14.98 9.37
C ALA A 152 -21.13 -15.76 8.14
N MET A 153 -22.43 -15.72 7.82
CA MET A 153 -22.97 -16.36 6.61
C MET A 153 -22.43 -15.75 5.32
N ALA A 154 -22.28 -14.42 5.27
CA ALA A 154 -21.79 -13.70 4.09
C ALA A 154 -20.30 -13.91 3.78
N GLN A 155 -19.50 -14.43 4.74
CA GLN A 155 -18.07 -14.65 4.53
C GLN A 155 -17.78 -15.59 3.36
N GLY A 156 -18.60 -16.61 3.14
CA GLY A 156 -18.45 -17.55 2.03
C GLY A 156 -18.57 -16.84 0.68
N ASP A 157 -19.53 -15.94 0.57
CA ASP A 157 -19.90 -15.26 -0.67
C ASP A 157 -18.85 -14.21 -1.12
N LEU A 158 -17.96 -13.76 -0.24
CA LEU A 158 -16.90 -12.79 -0.58
C LEU A 158 -16.01 -13.23 -1.76
N THR A 159 -15.78 -14.54 -1.94
CA THR A 159 -14.96 -15.06 -3.05
C THR A 159 -15.60 -14.88 -4.43
N HIS A 160 -16.89 -14.56 -4.46
CA HIS A 160 -17.64 -14.33 -5.69
C HIS A 160 -17.77 -12.85 -6.05
N LEU A 161 -17.30 -11.95 -5.18
CA LEU A 161 -17.30 -10.52 -5.45
C LEU A 161 -16.19 -10.14 -6.43
N THR A 162 -16.48 -9.18 -7.30
CA THR A 162 -15.46 -8.58 -8.16
C THR A 162 -14.47 -7.77 -7.32
N MET A 163 -13.27 -7.56 -7.83
CA MET A 163 -12.29 -6.67 -7.17
C MET A 163 -12.86 -5.27 -6.93
N ARG A 164 -13.68 -4.73 -7.85
CA ARG A 164 -14.35 -3.43 -7.69
C ARG A 164 -15.31 -3.43 -6.50
N GLN A 165 -16.08 -4.49 -6.33
CA GLN A 165 -17.02 -4.66 -5.21
C GLN A 165 -16.27 -4.82 -3.88
N LEU A 166 -15.19 -5.63 -3.85
CA LEU A 166 -14.33 -5.77 -2.67
C LEU A 166 -13.70 -4.44 -2.26
N LEU A 167 -13.22 -3.65 -3.23
CA LEU A 167 -12.66 -2.32 -2.98
C LEU A 167 -13.70 -1.38 -2.37
N ARG A 168 -14.90 -1.29 -2.98
CA ARG A 168 -15.97 -0.43 -2.48
C ARG A 168 -16.45 -0.85 -1.10
N LEU A 169 -16.68 -2.15 -0.89
CA LEU A 169 -17.02 -2.73 0.41
C LEU A 169 -15.97 -2.35 1.46
N ARG A 170 -14.69 -2.44 1.11
CA ARG A 170 -13.61 -2.09 2.02
C ARG A 170 -13.56 -0.60 2.34
N VAL A 171 -13.74 0.25 1.33
CA VAL A 171 -13.77 1.73 1.44
C VAL A 171 -14.89 2.18 2.37
N ASN A 172 -16.10 1.62 2.20
CA ASN A 172 -17.26 1.87 3.06
C ASN A 172 -17.01 1.47 4.53
N SER A 173 -16.04 0.58 4.77
CA SER A 173 -15.71 0.03 6.09
C SER A 173 -14.33 0.48 6.63
N LEU A 174 -13.66 1.47 6.02
CA LEU A 174 -12.27 1.82 6.41
C LEU A 174 -12.17 2.31 7.84
N ASP A 175 -13.18 3.03 8.32
CA ASP A 175 -13.19 3.65 9.64
C ASP A 175 -13.88 2.78 10.70
N TYR A 176 -14.42 1.63 10.28
CA TYR A 176 -14.95 0.64 11.19
C TYR A 176 -13.84 -0.25 11.76
N ALA A 177 -13.65 -0.16 13.08
CA ALA A 177 -12.70 -0.97 13.83
C ALA A 177 -13.45 -1.74 14.92
N PRO A 178 -13.91 -2.99 14.65
CA PRO A 178 -14.63 -3.78 15.64
C PRO A 178 -13.81 -3.91 16.93
N GLN A 179 -14.44 -3.68 18.08
CA GLN A 179 -13.81 -3.74 19.41
C GLN A 179 -14.37 -4.93 20.19
N GLY A 180 -13.52 -5.61 20.96
CA GLY A 180 -13.93 -6.71 21.83
C GLY A 180 -13.99 -8.07 21.13
N ASP A 181 -13.92 -9.13 21.95
CA ASP A 181 -13.77 -10.51 21.49
C ASP A 181 -15.04 -11.06 20.81
N ASP A 182 -16.21 -10.51 21.17
CA ASP A 182 -17.50 -10.90 20.59
C ASP A 182 -17.65 -10.51 19.12
N ASN A 183 -16.69 -9.78 18.54
CA ASN A 183 -16.69 -9.35 17.14
C ASN A 183 -15.79 -10.21 16.24
N ALA A 184 -15.51 -11.45 16.63
CA ALA A 184 -14.71 -12.39 15.84
C ALA A 184 -15.21 -12.55 14.39
N ALA A 185 -16.52 -12.63 14.17
CA ALA A 185 -17.11 -12.73 12.83
C ALA A 185 -16.82 -11.48 11.96
N MET A 186 -16.92 -10.29 12.56
CA MET A 186 -16.63 -9.01 11.90
C MET A 186 -15.14 -8.91 11.53
N HIS A 187 -14.25 -9.28 12.46
CA HIS A 187 -12.82 -9.32 12.22
C HIS A 187 -12.45 -10.28 11.09
N ALA A 188 -13.02 -11.48 11.09
CA ALA A 188 -12.78 -12.48 10.06
C ALA A 188 -13.33 -12.05 8.68
N PHE A 189 -14.48 -11.36 8.66
CA PHE A 189 -15.05 -10.81 7.42
C PHE A 189 -14.14 -9.73 6.80
N LEU A 190 -13.70 -8.76 7.61
CA LEU A 190 -12.78 -7.71 7.15
C LEU A 190 -11.43 -8.28 6.72
N ALA A 191 -10.86 -9.22 7.48
CA ALA A 191 -9.61 -9.88 7.12
C ALA A 191 -9.73 -10.65 5.80
N LYS A 192 -10.81 -11.40 5.59
CA LYS A 192 -11.06 -12.09 4.32
C LYS A 192 -11.26 -11.11 3.15
N THR A 193 -11.94 -9.99 3.40
CA THR A 193 -12.10 -8.91 2.41
C THR A 193 -10.75 -8.32 2.02
N ASP A 194 -9.93 -7.94 3.00
CA ASP A 194 -8.58 -7.41 2.78
C ASP A 194 -7.71 -8.41 1.99
N LYS A 195 -7.72 -9.69 2.39
CA LYS A 195 -7.00 -10.75 1.70
C LYS A 195 -7.34 -10.81 0.22
N LEU A 196 -8.62 -10.99 -0.10
CA LEU A 196 -9.08 -11.12 -1.49
C LEU A 196 -8.83 -9.83 -2.29
N LEU A 197 -9.09 -8.66 -1.68
CA LEU A 197 -8.87 -7.37 -2.32
C LEU A 197 -7.40 -7.18 -2.71
N PHE A 198 -6.47 -7.38 -1.79
CA PHE A 198 -5.06 -7.15 -2.05
C PHE A 198 -4.45 -8.22 -2.97
N GLU A 199 -4.91 -9.48 -2.89
CA GLU A 199 -4.53 -10.50 -3.87
C GLU A 199 -4.98 -10.11 -5.29
N HIS A 200 -6.23 -9.66 -5.45
CA HIS A 200 -6.76 -9.20 -6.73
C HIS A 200 -6.06 -7.94 -7.25
N LEU A 201 -5.74 -6.98 -6.37
CA LEU A 201 -4.96 -5.79 -6.73
C LEU A 201 -3.58 -6.15 -7.24
N GLY A 202 -2.87 -7.03 -6.52
CA GLY A 202 -1.58 -7.55 -6.95
C GLY A 202 -1.67 -8.24 -8.31
N GLN A 203 -2.69 -9.09 -8.49
CA GLN A 203 -2.92 -9.84 -9.72
C GLN A 203 -3.26 -8.94 -10.90
N GLN A 204 -4.09 -7.91 -10.70
CA GLN A 204 -4.46 -6.97 -11.76
C GLN A 204 -3.26 -6.14 -12.21
N ALA A 205 -2.45 -5.66 -11.27
CA ALA A 205 -1.30 -4.83 -11.60
C ALA A 205 -0.27 -5.58 -12.44
N VAL A 206 0.02 -6.84 -12.11
CA VAL A 206 1.02 -7.63 -12.85
C VAL A 206 0.43 -8.43 -13.99
N GLY A 207 -0.85 -8.76 -13.97
CA GLY A 207 -1.55 -9.54 -14.99
C GLY A 207 -0.73 -10.76 -15.45
N ASN A 208 -0.45 -10.81 -16.75
CA ASN A 208 0.34 -11.87 -17.38
C ASN A 208 1.87 -11.64 -17.31
N LEU A 209 2.34 -10.52 -16.75
CA LEU A 209 3.78 -10.26 -16.61
C LEU A 209 4.44 -11.25 -15.67
N LEU A 210 3.70 -11.71 -14.65
CA LEU A 210 4.22 -12.55 -13.56
C LEU A 210 3.18 -13.63 -13.18
N PRO A 211 2.91 -14.62 -14.05
CA PRO A 211 1.79 -15.56 -13.90
C PRO A 211 1.95 -16.57 -12.76
N HIS A 212 3.13 -16.68 -12.15
CA HIS A 212 3.46 -17.71 -11.16
C HIS A 212 3.67 -17.16 -9.75
N LEU A 213 3.15 -15.97 -9.44
CA LEU A 213 3.26 -15.43 -8.09
C LEU A 213 2.35 -16.20 -7.13
N SER A 214 2.89 -16.52 -5.95
CA SER A 214 2.08 -17.10 -4.89
C SER A 214 1.02 -16.09 -4.40
N PRO A 215 -0.14 -16.55 -3.90
CA PRO A 215 -1.17 -15.66 -3.35
C PRO A 215 -0.63 -14.72 -2.26
N LYS A 216 0.28 -15.22 -1.40
CA LYS A 216 0.97 -14.39 -0.38
C LYS A 216 1.80 -13.25 -0.99
N SER A 217 2.43 -13.49 -2.15
CA SER A 217 3.19 -12.46 -2.87
C SER A 217 2.27 -11.44 -3.52
N LEU A 218 1.14 -11.89 -4.09
CA LEU A 218 0.11 -11.03 -4.68
C LEU A 218 -0.55 -10.15 -3.63
N PHE A 219 -0.94 -10.72 -2.48
CA PHE A 219 -1.44 -9.96 -1.33
C PHE A 219 -0.48 -8.85 -0.92
N ARG A 220 0.79 -9.21 -0.67
CA ARG A 220 1.81 -8.24 -0.26
C ARG A 220 2.01 -7.16 -1.32
N LEU A 221 1.99 -7.55 -2.59
CA LEU A 221 2.09 -6.61 -3.69
C LEU A 221 0.89 -5.66 -3.71
N GLY A 222 -0.33 -6.14 -3.57
CA GLY A 222 -1.53 -5.30 -3.48
C GLY A 222 -1.45 -4.24 -2.38
N VAL A 223 -0.92 -4.61 -1.21
CA VAL A 223 -0.67 -3.66 -0.10
C VAL A 223 0.36 -2.60 -0.52
N ASP A 224 1.51 -3.03 -1.05
CA ASP A 224 2.57 -2.13 -1.51
C ASP A 224 2.03 -1.16 -2.61
N LEU A 225 1.18 -1.65 -3.52
CA LEU A 225 0.56 -0.86 -4.59
C LEU A 225 -0.47 0.16 -4.07
N ALA A 226 -1.25 -0.18 -3.05
CA ALA A 226 -2.16 0.77 -2.41
C ALA A 226 -1.38 1.94 -1.78
N LEU A 227 -0.27 1.65 -1.08
CA LEU A 227 0.60 2.67 -0.52
C LEU A 227 1.22 3.57 -1.60
N VAL A 228 1.77 2.98 -2.67
CA VAL A 228 2.31 3.73 -3.82
C VAL A 228 1.24 4.61 -4.44
N THR A 229 0.03 4.10 -4.60
CA THR A 229 -1.09 4.87 -5.19
C THR A 229 -1.47 6.07 -4.33
N ALA A 230 -1.45 5.92 -3.01
CA ALA A 230 -1.68 7.02 -2.08
C ALA A 230 -0.62 8.12 -2.27
N VAL A 231 0.65 7.73 -2.22
CA VAL A 231 1.79 8.66 -2.33
C VAL A 231 1.85 9.35 -3.70
N ALA A 232 1.58 8.61 -4.77
CA ALA A 232 1.54 9.13 -6.14
C ALA A 232 0.51 10.24 -6.34
N ALA A 233 -0.39 10.49 -5.38
CA ALA A 233 -1.34 11.60 -5.43
C ALA A 233 -0.68 12.95 -5.16
N SER A 234 0.43 12.91 -4.41
CA SER A 234 1.09 14.10 -3.91
C SER A 234 2.30 14.49 -4.77
N LEU A 235 2.70 13.65 -5.73
CA LEU A 235 3.81 13.89 -6.64
C LEU A 235 3.32 13.92 -8.08
N VAL A 236 3.58 15.02 -8.78
CA VAL A 236 3.02 15.28 -10.13
C VAL A 236 3.80 14.57 -11.23
N ALA A 237 5.13 14.51 -11.15
CA ALA A 237 5.97 13.92 -12.20
C ALA A 237 7.31 13.42 -11.65
N PRO A 238 7.85 12.30 -12.18
CA PRO A 238 7.28 11.42 -13.23
C PRO A 238 6.05 10.60 -12.79
N SER A 239 5.29 10.06 -13.74
CA SER A 239 4.05 9.29 -13.44
C SER A 239 4.29 7.81 -13.11
N TRP A 240 5.48 7.30 -13.44
CA TRP A 240 5.83 5.89 -13.25
C TRP A 240 6.57 5.66 -11.93
N TRP A 241 6.37 4.49 -11.33
CA TRP A 241 6.94 4.10 -10.05
C TRP A 241 7.67 2.77 -10.17
N VAL A 242 8.84 2.69 -9.55
CA VAL A 242 9.60 1.44 -9.41
C VAL A 242 8.93 0.59 -8.35
N CYS A 243 8.51 -0.61 -8.74
CA CYS A 243 7.94 -1.60 -7.84
C CYS A 243 8.76 -2.89 -7.90
N TRP A 244 8.68 -3.65 -6.80
CA TRP A 244 9.38 -4.91 -6.67
C TRP A 244 8.45 -6.00 -6.19
N VAL A 245 8.55 -7.18 -6.79
CA VAL A 245 7.88 -8.39 -6.32
C VAL A 245 8.92 -9.47 -6.00
N GLY A 246 8.59 -10.40 -5.11
CA GLY A 246 9.50 -11.46 -4.68
C GLY A 246 10.54 -11.00 -3.64
N HIS A 247 11.40 -11.93 -3.26
CA HIS A 247 12.43 -11.78 -2.23
C HIS A 247 13.76 -12.37 -2.68
N GLY A 248 14.87 -11.83 -2.16
CA GLY A 248 16.22 -12.32 -2.45
C GLY A 248 16.54 -12.31 -3.95
N ALA A 249 17.07 -13.43 -4.44
CA ALA A 249 17.46 -13.60 -5.85
C ALA A 249 16.26 -13.62 -6.82
N GLU A 250 15.06 -13.91 -6.34
CA GLU A 250 13.83 -13.93 -7.15
C GLU A 250 13.16 -12.55 -7.22
N ALA A 251 13.74 -11.53 -6.58
CA ALA A 251 13.18 -10.19 -6.61
C ALA A 251 13.20 -9.63 -8.04
N ARG A 252 12.01 -9.35 -8.59
CA ARG A 252 11.84 -8.77 -9.92
C ARG A 252 11.36 -7.33 -9.81
N ARG A 253 12.04 -6.44 -10.54
CA ARG A 253 11.67 -5.04 -10.70
C ARG A 253 10.69 -4.91 -11.85
N PHE A 254 9.67 -4.09 -11.67
CA PHE A 254 8.78 -3.63 -12.72
C PHE A 254 8.39 -2.17 -12.48
N PHE A 255 7.74 -1.56 -13.45
CA PHE A 255 7.30 -0.17 -13.39
C PHE A 255 5.79 -0.10 -13.41
N LEU A 256 5.20 0.64 -12.48
CA LEU A 256 3.76 0.84 -12.33
C LEU A 256 3.40 2.29 -12.68
N HIS A 257 2.31 2.48 -13.41
CA HIS A 257 1.66 3.78 -13.57
C HIS A 257 0.37 3.83 -12.72
N PRO A 258 0.37 4.47 -11.53
CA PRO A 258 -0.72 4.31 -10.55
C PRO A 258 -2.08 4.83 -11.03
N ALA A 259 -2.12 5.83 -11.91
CA ALA A 259 -3.38 6.42 -12.38
C ALA A 259 -4.14 5.50 -13.35
N THR A 260 -3.43 4.70 -14.14
CA THR A 260 -4.01 3.71 -15.07
C THR A 260 -3.91 2.29 -14.53
N PHE A 261 -3.22 2.11 -13.40
CA PHE A 261 -2.89 0.83 -12.80
C PHE A 261 -2.21 -0.16 -13.75
N SER A 262 -1.45 0.35 -14.73
CA SER A 262 -0.74 -0.45 -15.73
C SER A 262 0.70 -0.70 -15.33
N SER A 263 1.23 -1.88 -15.68
CA SER A 263 2.62 -2.26 -15.38
C SER A 263 3.42 -2.64 -16.62
N THR A 264 4.74 -2.51 -16.54
CA THR A 264 5.70 -2.93 -17.58
C THR A 264 7.06 -3.32 -16.98
N PHE A 265 7.82 -4.18 -17.67
CA PHE A 265 9.22 -4.44 -17.32
C PHE A 265 10.20 -3.48 -17.98
N CYS A 266 9.77 -2.81 -19.05
CA CYS A 266 10.60 -1.86 -19.77
C CYS A 266 10.61 -0.54 -19.03
N PHE A 267 11.80 0.05 -18.86
CA PHE A 267 11.87 1.41 -18.35
C PHE A 267 11.08 2.31 -19.32
N PRO A 268 10.17 3.16 -18.82
CA PRO A 268 9.36 4.02 -19.68
C PRO A 268 10.26 5.05 -20.36
N SER A 269 10.72 4.73 -21.58
CA SER A 269 11.55 5.60 -22.41
C SER A 269 10.64 6.55 -23.20
N SER A 270 11.05 7.81 -23.27
CA SER A 270 10.15 8.93 -23.56
C SER A 270 9.92 9.19 -25.04
N GLN A 271 8.65 9.16 -25.44
CA GLN A 271 8.11 10.18 -26.35
C GLN A 271 7.40 11.32 -25.59
N GLU A 272 7.16 11.18 -24.28
CA GLU A 272 6.45 12.17 -23.46
C GLU A 272 7.39 13.02 -22.61
N SER A 273 7.02 14.28 -22.42
CA SER A 273 7.77 15.32 -21.68
C SER A 273 7.93 15.07 -20.17
N THR A 274 7.29 14.03 -19.62
CA THR A 274 7.35 13.61 -18.21
C THR A 274 8.10 12.29 -18.04
N CYS A 275 9.29 12.21 -18.63
CA CYS A 275 10.09 11.00 -18.65
C CYS A 275 10.71 10.66 -17.29
N GLY A 276 10.80 9.37 -17.00
CA GLY A 276 11.44 8.85 -15.80
C GLY A 276 10.51 8.07 -14.88
N VAL A 277 11.02 7.72 -13.70
CA VAL A 277 10.33 6.92 -12.68
C VAL A 277 10.66 7.42 -11.28
N PHE A 278 9.77 7.20 -10.33
CA PHE A 278 10.03 7.36 -8.91
C PHE A 278 10.52 6.07 -8.28
N GLU A 279 11.56 6.15 -7.48
CA GLU A 279 12.05 5.04 -6.65
C GLU A 279 11.92 5.39 -5.16
N ILE A 280 11.41 4.44 -4.38
CA ILE A 280 11.22 4.59 -2.92
C ILE A 280 12.39 3.92 -2.19
N ALA A 281 13.10 4.68 -1.37
CA ALA A 281 13.96 4.17 -0.32
C ALA A 281 13.18 4.17 1.01
N ASP A 282 12.77 2.98 1.44
CA ASP A 282 11.90 2.78 2.60
C ASP A 282 12.71 2.62 3.90
N ASN A 283 12.65 3.64 4.76
CA ASN A 283 13.25 3.65 6.11
C ASN A 283 12.20 3.52 7.22
N SER A 284 10.98 3.09 6.88
CA SER A 284 9.84 3.06 7.81
C SER A 284 10.10 2.11 8.98
N LYS A 285 9.65 2.52 10.16
CA LYS A 285 9.95 1.82 11.43
C LYS A 285 8.68 1.39 12.13
N VAL A 286 8.80 0.32 12.90
CA VAL A 286 7.75 -0.09 13.82
C VAL A 286 7.60 0.97 14.92
N CYS A 287 6.36 1.38 15.20
CA CYS A 287 6.06 2.39 16.22
C CYS A 287 6.20 1.79 17.62
N HIS A 288 7.18 2.26 18.40
CA HIS A 288 7.39 1.81 19.78
C HIS A 288 6.17 2.05 20.68
N HIS A 289 5.45 3.16 20.51
CA HIS A 289 4.24 3.47 21.29
C HIS A 289 3.07 2.52 21.01
N SER A 290 3.04 1.90 19.84
CA SER A 290 2.00 0.94 19.46
C SER A 290 2.24 -0.48 19.98
N ARG A 291 3.31 -0.71 20.76
CA ARG A 291 3.78 -2.05 21.14
C ARG A 291 4.00 -2.97 19.93
N GLY A 292 4.49 -2.40 18.84
CA GLY A 292 4.79 -3.16 17.62
C GLY A 292 3.62 -3.36 16.66
N LYS A 293 2.42 -2.82 16.96
CA LYS A 293 1.23 -3.04 16.14
C LYS A 293 1.18 -2.18 14.88
N HIS A 294 1.77 -1.00 14.92
CA HIS A 294 1.71 -0.02 13.83
C HIS A 294 3.10 0.27 13.27
N ARG A 295 3.16 0.57 11.98
CA ARG A 295 4.38 1.02 11.29
C ARG A 295 4.24 2.47 10.89
N ILE A 296 5.26 3.27 11.15
CA ILE A 296 5.32 4.68 10.75
C ILE A 296 6.14 4.75 9.47
N ILE A 297 5.51 5.30 8.42
CA ILE A 297 6.12 5.53 7.12
C ILE A 297 7.24 6.56 7.26
N ASP A 298 8.39 6.24 6.64
CA ASP A 298 9.57 7.09 6.53
C ASP A 298 10.25 6.81 5.17
N TRP A 299 9.67 7.35 4.10
CA TRP A 299 10.05 7.08 2.72
C TRP A 299 10.79 8.26 2.11
N LYS A 300 11.94 7.98 1.50
CA LYS A 300 12.64 8.94 0.63
C LYS A 300 12.36 8.55 -0.81
N VAL A 301 11.71 9.45 -1.55
CA VAL A 301 11.37 9.24 -2.96
C VAL A 301 12.36 10.00 -3.81
N SER A 302 12.93 9.34 -4.82
CA SER A 302 13.84 9.96 -5.80
C SER A 302 13.29 9.79 -7.20
N ALA A 303 13.39 10.83 -8.03
CA ALA A 303 13.08 10.77 -9.45
C ALA A 303 14.32 10.35 -10.24
N HIS A 304 14.14 9.41 -11.17
CA HIS A 304 15.19 8.87 -12.01
C HIS A 304 14.80 8.99 -13.48
N VAL A 305 15.64 9.65 -14.28
CA VAL A 305 15.43 9.81 -15.73
C VAL A 305 16.10 8.67 -16.52
N ASP A 306 17.11 8.02 -15.93
CA ASP A 306 17.85 6.90 -16.53
C ASP A 306 17.76 5.65 -15.65
N GLN A 307 17.39 4.52 -16.26
CA GLN A 307 17.32 3.20 -15.62
C GLN A 307 18.62 2.79 -14.93
N ARG A 308 19.78 3.23 -15.45
CA ARG A 308 21.11 2.90 -14.89
C ARG A 308 21.32 3.48 -13.50
N THR A 309 20.58 4.53 -13.15
CA THR A 309 20.68 5.21 -11.85
C THR A 309 19.82 4.57 -10.76
N LEU A 310 18.94 3.63 -11.13
CA LEU A 310 18.08 2.92 -10.20
C LEU A 310 18.87 1.94 -9.34
N CYS A 311 18.39 1.69 -8.11
CA CYS A 311 18.94 0.61 -7.31
C CYS A 311 18.81 -0.74 -8.04
N ARG A 312 19.91 -1.50 -8.06
CA ARG A 312 19.98 -2.82 -8.69
C ARG A 312 19.27 -3.90 -7.88
N HIS A 313 19.14 -3.68 -6.57
CA HIS A 313 18.59 -4.63 -5.63
C HIS A 313 17.51 -3.97 -4.80
N ARG A 314 16.46 -4.75 -4.49
CA ARG A 314 15.44 -4.34 -3.54
C ARG A 314 16.09 -4.21 -2.16
N VAL A 315 16.12 -3.01 -1.62
CA VAL A 315 16.42 -2.79 -0.19
C VAL A 315 15.14 -3.11 0.57
N VAL A 316 15.04 -4.33 1.09
CA VAL A 316 13.91 -4.70 1.96
C VAL A 316 14.18 -4.08 3.32
N PRO A 317 13.28 -3.24 3.86
CA PRO A 317 13.40 -2.77 5.23
C PRO A 317 13.47 -3.98 6.15
N GLU A 318 14.38 -3.98 7.10
CA GLU A 318 14.44 -5.01 8.14
C GLU A 318 13.14 -4.98 8.94
N ARG A 319 12.14 -5.77 8.53
CA ARG A 319 10.93 -6.02 9.32
C ARG A 319 11.22 -6.94 10.52
N GLY A 320 12.48 -7.35 10.70
CA GLY A 320 12.97 -8.32 11.68
C GLY A 320 12.95 -7.87 13.14
N GLY A 321 12.58 -6.62 13.45
CA GLY A 321 12.41 -6.16 14.83
C GLY A 321 11.41 -6.99 15.66
N ASN A 322 10.53 -7.76 15.01
CA ASN A 322 9.62 -8.66 15.71
C ASN A 322 10.30 -9.89 16.31
N ALA A 323 11.49 -10.30 15.85
CA ALA A 323 12.18 -11.47 16.44
C ALA A 323 12.63 -11.20 17.89
N ALA A 324 13.10 -10.00 18.20
CA ALA A 324 13.46 -9.59 19.55
C ALA A 324 12.22 -9.37 20.45
N ALA A 325 11.14 -8.81 19.89
CA ALA A 325 9.86 -8.69 20.60
C ALA A 325 9.20 -10.07 20.88
N GLN A 326 9.35 -11.02 19.95
CA GLN A 326 8.96 -12.43 20.10
C GLN A 326 9.79 -13.13 21.18
N ALA A 327 11.10 -12.88 21.22
CA ALA A 327 11.98 -13.44 22.25
C ALA A 327 11.72 -12.88 23.66
N ALA A 328 11.22 -11.64 23.77
CA ALA A 328 10.89 -10.98 25.03
C ALA A 328 9.53 -11.40 25.64
N GLY A 329 8.92 -12.49 25.17
CA GLY A 329 7.62 -12.96 25.66
C GLY A 329 6.43 -12.07 25.27
N GLY A 330 6.64 -11.12 24.34
CA GLY A 330 5.56 -10.37 23.74
C GLY A 330 4.78 -11.25 22.76
N VAL A 331 3.45 -11.28 22.88
CA VAL A 331 2.56 -11.96 21.92
C VAL A 331 2.93 -11.48 20.51
N ALA A 332 3.44 -12.40 19.71
CA ALA A 332 3.86 -12.14 18.34
C ALA A 332 2.69 -11.58 17.54
N VAL A 333 2.76 -10.33 17.11
CA VAL A 333 1.91 -9.84 16.02
C VAL A 333 2.58 -10.28 14.72
N GLY A 334 2.40 -11.56 14.38
CA GLY A 334 2.52 -11.98 12.98
C GLY A 334 1.51 -11.21 12.12
N PRO A 335 1.54 -11.34 10.77
CA PRO A 335 0.40 -10.93 9.98
C PRO A 335 -0.86 -11.52 10.65
N ARG A 336 -1.77 -10.65 11.10
CA ARG A 336 -2.88 -10.99 12.01
C ARG A 336 -3.78 -12.11 11.44
N GLU A 337 -3.63 -12.41 10.15
CA GLU A 337 -4.21 -13.55 9.44
C GLU A 337 -3.73 -14.92 9.94
N GLU A 338 -2.45 -15.15 10.25
CA GLU A 338 -1.97 -16.48 10.65
C GLU A 338 -2.38 -16.82 12.10
N PHE A 339 -2.44 -15.84 13.00
CA PHE A 339 -2.75 -16.11 14.42
C PHE A 339 -4.25 -16.29 14.69
N ILE A 340 -5.13 -15.53 14.03
CA ILE A 340 -6.59 -15.64 14.25
C ILE A 340 -7.18 -16.85 13.52
N LEU A 341 -6.69 -17.20 12.32
CA LEU A 341 -7.21 -18.33 11.56
C LEU A 341 -6.83 -19.67 12.21
N HIS A 342 -5.60 -19.81 12.72
CA HIS A 342 -5.19 -21.03 13.43
C HIS A 342 -5.92 -21.23 14.76
N GLN A 343 -6.24 -20.15 15.50
CA GLN A 343 -6.99 -20.25 16.75
C GLN A 343 -8.48 -20.55 16.52
N ALA A 344 -9.08 -20.02 15.44
CA ALA A 344 -10.45 -20.33 15.03
C ALA A 344 -10.60 -21.77 14.50
N ILE A 345 -9.63 -22.26 13.71
CA ILE A 345 -9.63 -23.64 13.19
C ILE A 345 -9.31 -24.66 14.29
N ALA A 346 -8.41 -24.34 15.24
CA ALA A 346 -8.13 -25.21 16.39
C ALA A 346 -9.29 -25.31 17.39
N GLY A 347 -10.17 -24.30 17.44
CA GLY A 347 -11.40 -24.30 18.24
C GLY A 347 -12.55 -25.12 17.63
N MET A 348 -12.51 -25.38 16.32
CA MET A 348 -13.45 -26.26 15.63
C MET A 348 -13.05 -27.73 15.85
N LYS A 349 -13.34 -28.25 17.05
CA LYS A 349 -13.37 -29.70 17.27
C LYS A 349 -14.24 -30.34 16.18
N LYS A 350 -13.71 -31.38 15.52
CA LYS A 350 -14.47 -32.26 14.62
C LYS A 350 -15.74 -32.71 15.33
N ILE A 351 -16.87 -32.06 15.05
CA ILE A 351 -18.18 -32.61 15.34
C ILE A 351 -18.29 -33.83 14.43
N GLY A 352 -18.28 -35.00 15.05
CA GLY A 352 -18.25 -36.28 14.37
C GLY A 352 -19.33 -36.35 13.31
N SER A 353 -18.92 -36.65 12.08
CA SER A 353 -19.78 -37.13 11.01
C SER A 353 -20.39 -38.48 11.43
N ARG A 354 -21.52 -38.41 12.12
CA ARG A 354 -22.54 -39.47 12.16
C ARG A 354 -23.89 -38.78 12.06
N LEU A 355 -24.33 -38.62 10.82
CA LEU A 355 -25.73 -38.53 10.36
C LEU A 355 -25.69 -38.06 8.91
N TRP A 356 -25.44 -39.01 8.02
CA TRP A 356 -26.09 -39.20 6.72
C TRP A 356 -25.99 -40.68 6.39
#